data_AF-A0AAW4BSV5-F1
#
_entry.id   AF-A0AAW4BSV5-F1
#
_cell.length_a   1.000
_cell.length_b   1.000
_cell.length_c   1.000
_cell.angle_alpha   90.00
_cell.angle_beta   90.00
_cell.angle_gamma   90.00
#
_symmetry.space_group_name_H-M   'P 1'
#
loop_
_entity.id
_entity.type
_entity.pdbx_description
1 polymer ?
#
loop_
_entity_poly.entity_id
_entity_poly.type
_entity_poly.pdbx_seq_one_letter_code
_entity_poly.pdbx_strand_id
1 'polypeptide(L)' 'MSDLCNGLSGRQKQGVMHHGTPMLLTAGAGAGKTSVLTKRIGRFIEMG' A
#
# COMPACT_ATOMS: atom_id res chain seq x y z
N MET A 1 -6.60 -14.69 -2.36
CA MET A 1 -6.55 -13.56 -1.40
C MET A 1 -5.18 -12.96 -1.47
N SER A 2 -5.05 -11.69 -1.85
CA SER A 2 -3.82 -11.17 -2.44
C SER A 2 -2.63 -11.08 -1.48
N ASP A 3 -1.55 -11.76 -1.87
CA ASP A 3 -0.21 -11.74 -1.26
C ASP A 3 0.34 -10.33 -1.03
N LEU A 4 -0.25 -9.32 -1.66
CA LEU A 4 0.11 -7.91 -1.55
C LEU A 4 0.14 -7.42 -0.10
N CYS A 5 -0.74 -7.90 0.78
CA CYS A 5 -0.74 -7.47 2.19
C CYS A 5 0.20 -8.28 3.10
N ASN A 6 0.83 -9.35 2.60
CA ASN A 6 1.72 -10.17 3.41
C ASN A 6 3.00 -9.42 3.79
N GLY A 7 3.42 -9.60 5.05
CA GLY A 7 4.59 -8.93 5.63
C GLY A 7 4.44 -7.43 5.88
N LEU A 8 3.27 -6.83 5.62
CA LEU A 8 3.04 -5.40 5.87
C LEU A 8 2.59 -5.13 7.31
N SER A 9 3.09 -4.02 7.88
CA SER A 9 2.53 -3.44 9.10
C SER A 9 1.10 -2.93 8.90
N GLY A 10 0.36 -2.70 10.00
CA GLY A 10 -1.01 -2.16 9.92
C GLY A 10 -1.12 -0.86 9.13
N ARG A 11 -0.19 0.09 9.36
CA ARG A 11 -0.16 1.37 8.62
C ARG A 11 0.15 1.19 7.13
N GLN A 12 1.06 0.28 6.78
CA GLN A 12 1.36 -0.02 5.38
C GLN A 12 0.17 -0.68 4.68
N LYS A 13 -0.54 -1.60 5.36
CA LYS A 13 -1.78 -2.19 4.85
C LYS A 13 -2.85 -1.13 4.60
N GLN A 14 -3.04 -0.18 5.53
CA GLN A 14 -3.95 0.95 5.31
C GLN A 14 -3.58 1.76 4.06
N GLY A 15 -2.28 2.04 3.86
CA GLY A 15 -1.79 2.71 2.65
C GLY A 15 -2.07 1.93 1.36
N VAL A 16 -1.90 0.61 1.36
CA VAL A 16 -2.24 -0.26 0.22
C VAL A 16 -3.76 -0.32 0.01
N MET A 17 -4.54 -0.38 1.09
CA MET A 17 -6.00 -0.57 1.06
C MET A 17 -6.83 0.72 0.93
N HIS A 18 -6.21 1.90 0.95
CA HIS A 18 -6.89 3.17 0.76
C HIS A 18 -7.37 3.35 -0.68
N HIS A 19 -8.58 3.91 -0.85
CA HIS A 19 -9.25 4.13 -2.13
C HIS A 19 -10.18 5.36 -2.04
N GLY A 20 -10.63 5.88 -3.18
CA GLY A 20 -11.67 6.93 -3.26
C GLY A 20 -11.17 8.37 -3.18
N THR A 21 -10.31 8.71 -2.21
CA THR A 21 -9.84 10.09 -2.00
C THR A 21 -8.32 10.25 -2.15
N PRO A 22 -7.80 11.46 -2.39
CA PRO A 22 -6.38 11.73 -2.34
C PRO A 22 -5.75 11.28 -1.01
N MET A 23 -4.52 10.78 -1.07
CA MET A 23 -3.80 10.28 0.11
C MET A 23 -2.39 10.86 0.13
N LEU A 24 -1.94 11.31 1.31
CA LEU A 24 -0.55 11.63 1.59
C LEU A 24 0.10 10.46 2.35
N LEU A 25 1.17 9.88 1.78
CA LEU A 25 1.94 8.84 2.44
C LEU A 25 3.25 9.42 2.99
N THR A 26 3.29 9.68 4.30
CA THR A 26 4.51 10.10 4.99
C THR A 26 5.21 8.90 5.62
N ALA A 27 6.52 8.76 5.41
CA ALA A 27 7.32 7.72 6.03
C ALA A 27 8.79 8.14 6.14
N GLY A 28 9.48 7.66 7.18
CA GLY A 28 10.92 7.85 7.35
C GLY A 28 11.76 7.13 6.29
N ALA A 29 13.09 7.30 6.37
CA ALA A 29 14.01 6.50 5.57
C ALA A 29 13.85 5.00 5.89
N GLY A 30 13.92 4.13 4.89
CA GLY A 30 13.82 2.68 5.07
C GLY A 30 12.43 2.12 5.47
N ALA A 31 11.43 2.96 5.74
CA ALA A 31 10.11 2.55 6.23
C ALA A 31 9.19 1.86 5.20
N GLY A 32 9.70 1.57 3.99
CA GLY A 32 8.95 0.81 2.98
C GLY A 32 7.96 1.60 2.13
N LYS A 33 8.12 2.94 2.00
CA LYS A 33 7.25 3.79 1.15
C LYS A 33 7.09 3.27 -0.28
N THR A 34 8.17 2.84 -0.92
CA THR A 34 8.14 2.27 -2.28
C THR A 34 7.35 0.96 -2.31
N SER A 35 7.54 0.08 -1.32
CA SER A 35 6.82 -1.20 -1.22
C SER A 35 5.31 -0.98 -1.10
N VAL A 36 4.88 0.00 -0.29
CA VAL A 36 3.46 0.39 -0.17
C VAL A 36 2.91 0.88 -1.51
N LEU A 37 3.62 1.79 -2.20
CA LEU A 37 3.16 2.32 -3.49
C LEU A 37 3.07 1.23 -4.57
N THR A 38 4.08 0.36 -4.69
CA THR A 38 4.08 -0.73 -5.68
C THR A 38 2.95 -1.73 -5.42
N LYS A 39 2.76 -2.15 -4.17
CA LYS A 39 1.67 -3.07 -3.81
C LYS A 39 0.29 -2.43 -3.97
N ARG A 40 0.18 -1.12 -3.77
CA ARG A 40 -1.06 -0.36 -4.02
C ARG A 40 -1.41 -0.31 -5.51
N ILE A 41 -0.42 -0.14 -6.39
CA ILE A 41 -0.63 -0.25 -7.84
C ILE A 41 -1.13 -1.66 -8.19
N GLY A 42 -0.46 -2.70 -7.67
CA GLY A 42 -0.90 -4.09 -7.85
C GLY A 42 -2.34 -4.32 -7.39
N ARG A 43 -2.73 -3.75 -6.25
CA ARG A 43 -4.11 -3.83 -5.76
C ARG A 43 -5.10 -3.18 -6.72
N PHE A 44 -4.78 -2.01 -7.29
CA PHE A 44 -5.68 -1.39 -8.27
C PHE A 44 -5.80 -2.25 -9.54
N ILE A 45 -4.71 -2.87 -10.00
CA ILE A 45 -4.75 -3.82 -11.11
C ILE A 45 -5.62 -5.05 -10.78
N GLU A 46 -5.55 -5.57 -9.55
CA GLU A 46 -6.43 -6.66 -9.09
C GLU A 46 -7.91 -6.24 -9.02
N MET A 47 -8.20 -4.95 -8.89
CA MET A 47 -9.55 -4.42 -8.84
C MET A 47 -10.18 -4.22 -10.23
N GLY A 48 -9.37 -4.17 -11.29
CA GLY A 48 -9.80 -3.97 -12.69
C GLY A 48 -9.26 -2.68 -13.28
#